data_AF-A0A0Q4R186-F1
#
_entry.id   AF-A0A0Q4R186-F1
#
_cell.length_a   1.000
_cell.length_b   1.000
_cell.length_c   1.000
_cell.angle_alpha   90.00
_cell.angle_beta   90.00
_cell.angle_gamma   90.00
#
_symmetry.space_group_name_H-M   'P 1'
#
loop_
_entity.id
_entity.type
_entity.pdbx_description
1 polymer ?
#
loop_
_entity_poly.entity_id
_entity_poly.type
_entity_poly.pdbx_seq_one_letter_code
_entity_poly.pdbx_strand_id
1 'polypeptide(L)'
;MRKNILHFGRNKPDGRIGFVYVPYSETGPMSRAQPGQIVRVEGRGPPWIVVDEVPASIILAKWPGTLWRAKIVEAATVDDQRSRGGPPLPYARYTRRISVEILEREDLSALFGEHGQAVLMVLDRAAALTRDQAIRLPSARHPDAPDAYDRTFRRWGNAEGICEGYDENLDGTLKIGSMPAGSPINEGLSLIHLTVFHRAKTVDGANATSIDKEGDEDLVEPWAGAGAMLLDAGLALGAPNFVTAEDRDILLAGWPA
;
A
#
# COMPACT_ATOMS: atom_id res chain seq x y z
N MET A 1 -33.74 43.66 19.01
CA MET A 1 -34.03 42.20 19.06
C MET A 1 -33.58 41.55 17.76
N ARG A 2 -32.42 40.85 17.76
CA ARG A 2 -31.97 40.05 16.61
C ARG A 2 -32.49 38.62 16.82
N LYS A 3 -33.29 38.12 15.87
CA LYS A 3 -33.76 36.72 15.86
C LYS A 3 -32.57 35.82 15.50
N ASN A 4 -32.07 35.06 16.48
CA ASN A 4 -31.19 33.92 16.22
C ASN A 4 -32.04 32.80 15.61
N ILE A 5 -31.91 32.60 14.30
CA ILE A 5 -32.47 31.44 13.61
C ILE A 5 -31.47 30.30 13.78
N LEU A 6 -31.73 29.41 14.76
CA LEU A 6 -31.04 28.13 14.90
C LEU A 6 -31.34 27.28 13.65
N HIS A 7 -30.34 27.14 12.77
CA HIS A 7 -30.38 26.18 11.67
C HIS A 7 -30.17 24.77 12.25
N PHE A 8 -31.26 24.05 12.51
CA PHE A 8 -31.21 22.60 12.71
C PHE A 8 -31.07 21.91 11.35
N GLY A 9 -29.88 21.98 10.76
CA GLY A 9 -29.51 21.14 9.64
C GLY A 9 -29.32 19.70 10.13
N ARG A 10 -30.36 18.86 10.01
CA ARG A 10 -30.11 17.40 9.96
C ARG A 10 -29.28 17.17 8.70
N ASN A 11 -27.96 17.01 8.87
CA ASN A 11 -27.11 16.57 7.77
C ASN A 11 -27.68 15.26 7.24
N LYS A 12 -28.10 15.24 5.97
CA LYS A 12 -28.47 13.99 5.30
C LYS A 12 -27.26 13.06 5.41
N PRO A 13 -27.47 11.76 5.69
CA PRO A 13 -26.38 10.79 5.63
C PRO A 13 -25.75 10.87 4.23
N ASP A 14 -24.42 10.98 4.20
CA ASP A 14 -23.64 11.14 2.97
C ASP A 14 -23.97 10.01 1.98
N GLY A 15 -23.98 8.76 2.48
CA GLY A 15 -24.42 7.59 1.73
C GLY A 15 -23.45 7.10 0.67
N ARG A 16 -22.38 7.86 0.35
CA ARG A 16 -21.26 7.39 -0.47
C ARG A 16 -20.61 6.15 0.14
N ILE A 17 -20.13 5.27 -0.74
CA ILE A 17 -19.40 4.06 -0.41
C ILE A 17 -17.93 4.30 -0.70
N GLY A 18 -17.06 3.74 0.14
CA GLY A 18 -15.62 3.70 -0.08
C GLY A 18 -14.99 2.54 0.67
N PHE A 19 -13.68 2.63 0.88
CA PHE A 19 -12.87 1.55 1.43
C PHE A 19 -12.11 2.00 2.66
N VAL A 20 -12.01 1.11 3.64
CA VAL A 20 -11.23 1.33 4.86
C VAL A 20 -10.32 0.14 5.08
N TYR A 21 -9.01 0.38 5.06
CA TYR A 21 -8.02 -0.62 5.45
C TYR A 21 -7.67 -0.47 6.93
N VAL A 22 -7.63 -1.59 7.64
CA VAL A 22 -7.35 -1.66 9.08
C VAL A 22 -6.25 -2.69 9.32
N PRO A 23 -5.00 -2.29 9.66
CA PRO A 23 -3.95 -3.25 9.96
C PRO A 23 -4.27 -4.01 11.26
N TYR A 24 -3.84 -5.27 11.38
CA TYR A 24 -4.13 -6.09 12.56
C TYR A 24 -3.52 -5.55 13.86
N SER A 25 -2.49 -4.72 13.74
CA SER A 25 -1.89 -3.99 14.87
C SER A 25 -2.71 -2.79 15.35
N GLU A 26 -3.77 -2.39 14.63
CA GLU A 26 -4.60 -1.23 14.99
C GLU A 26 -5.43 -1.53 16.24
N THR A 27 -5.49 -0.56 17.16
CA THR A 27 -6.28 -0.65 18.39
C THR A 27 -7.42 0.37 18.43
N GLY A 28 -7.55 1.21 17.40
CA GLY A 28 -8.58 2.22 17.27
C GLY A 28 -10.00 1.67 17.02
N PRO A 29 -10.97 2.56 16.74
CA PRO A 29 -12.40 2.23 16.65
C PRO A 29 -12.73 1.11 15.66
N MET A 30 -11.94 0.97 14.60
CA MET A 30 -12.15 -0.01 13.53
C MET A 30 -11.56 -1.40 13.83
N SER A 31 -10.78 -1.57 14.90
CA SER A 31 -10.03 -2.81 15.19
C SER A 31 -10.89 -4.07 15.36
N ARG A 32 -12.18 -3.90 15.69
CA ARG A 32 -13.16 -4.99 15.86
C ARG A 32 -14.38 -4.84 14.95
N ALA A 33 -14.24 -4.09 13.87
CA ALA A 33 -15.30 -3.87 12.90
C ALA A 33 -15.86 -5.19 12.36
N GLN A 34 -17.19 -5.28 12.23
CA GLN A 34 -17.90 -6.41 11.62
C GLN A 34 -18.95 -5.91 10.62
N PRO A 35 -19.30 -6.71 9.59
CA PRO A 35 -20.40 -6.40 8.68
C PRO A 35 -21.70 -6.04 9.43
N GLY A 36 -22.39 -5.00 8.96
CA GLY A 36 -23.61 -4.44 9.56
C GLY A 36 -23.37 -3.50 10.75
N GLN A 37 -22.13 -3.36 11.25
CA GLN A 37 -21.83 -2.48 12.36
C GLN A 37 -21.67 -1.02 11.89
N ILE A 38 -22.22 -0.08 12.66
CA ILE A 38 -21.84 1.34 12.56
C ILE A 38 -20.67 1.59 13.52
N VAL A 39 -19.51 1.91 12.97
CA VAL A 39 -18.31 2.27 13.74
C VAL A 39 -18.22 3.79 13.82
N ARG A 40 -17.91 4.32 15.00
CA ARG A 40 -17.84 5.76 15.26
C ARG A 40 -16.57 6.10 16.04
N VAL A 41 -15.94 7.21 15.69
CA VAL A 41 -14.83 7.79 16.48
C VAL A 41 -15.34 8.35 17.79
N GLU A 42 -14.53 8.29 18.84
CA GLU A 42 -14.89 8.91 20.12
C GLU A 42 -14.80 10.44 20.00
N GLY A 43 -15.89 11.14 20.30
CA GLY A 43 -16.00 12.58 20.10
C GLY A 43 -16.14 12.99 18.62
N ARG A 44 -15.61 14.17 18.30
CA ARG A 44 -15.56 14.73 16.93
C ARG A 44 -14.14 15.19 16.61
N GLY A 45 -13.18 14.34 16.92
CA GLY A 45 -11.75 14.59 16.77
C GLY A 45 -11.00 13.34 16.30
N PRO A 46 -9.70 13.47 16.01
CA PRO A 46 -8.87 12.33 15.64
C PRO A 46 -8.75 11.30 16.79
N PRO A 47 -8.46 10.01 16.47
CA PRO A 47 -8.18 9.49 15.14
C PRO A 47 -9.45 9.37 14.27
N TRP A 48 -9.39 9.90 13.05
CA TRP A 48 -10.50 9.83 12.09
C TRP A 48 -10.57 8.44 11.44
N ILE A 49 -11.77 8.04 11.02
CA ILE A 49 -11.90 6.94 10.06
C ILE A 49 -11.56 7.50 8.68
N VAL A 50 -10.49 6.99 8.07
CA VAL A 50 -10.09 7.35 6.70
C VAL A 50 -10.83 6.44 5.74
N VAL A 51 -11.61 7.03 4.83
CA VAL A 51 -12.35 6.32 3.80
C VAL A 51 -11.83 6.75 2.43
N ASP A 52 -11.20 5.81 1.74
CA ASP A 52 -10.69 5.96 0.38
C ASP A 52 -11.79 5.71 -0.64
N GLU A 53 -11.75 6.44 -1.75
CA GLU A 53 -12.73 6.28 -2.84
C GLU A 53 -12.52 4.99 -3.61
N VAL A 54 -11.27 4.56 -3.75
CA VAL A 54 -10.86 3.33 -4.44
C VAL A 54 -9.77 2.62 -3.63
N PRO A 55 -9.66 1.28 -3.69
CA PRO A 55 -8.64 0.56 -2.93
C PRO A 55 -7.20 1.00 -3.26
N ALA A 56 -6.96 1.35 -4.54
CA ALA A 56 -5.66 1.79 -5.03
C ALA A 56 -5.14 3.10 -4.42
N SER A 57 -5.99 3.92 -3.77
CA SER A 57 -5.54 5.14 -3.10
C SER A 57 -5.13 4.95 -1.64
N ILE A 58 -5.36 3.75 -1.09
CA ILE A 58 -5.07 3.45 0.30
C ILE A 58 -3.56 3.41 0.52
N ILE A 59 -3.10 4.19 1.50
CA ILE A 59 -1.70 4.18 1.95
C ILE A 59 -1.52 3.04 2.96
N LEU A 60 -0.66 2.08 2.63
CA LEU A 60 -0.45 0.86 3.42
C LEU A 60 0.82 0.97 4.29
N ALA A 61 0.77 1.82 5.32
CA ALA A 61 1.91 2.00 6.24
C ALA A 61 2.15 0.81 7.19
N LYS A 62 1.17 -0.10 7.33
CA LYS A 62 1.26 -1.29 8.19
C LYS A 62 0.57 -2.47 7.51
N TRP A 63 1.16 -3.65 7.68
CA TRP A 63 0.68 -4.90 7.08
C TRP A 63 0.92 -6.07 8.05
N PRO A 64 0.09 -7.13 8.08
CA PRO A 64 -1.17 -7.34 7.34
C PRO A 64 -2.40 -6.69 8.00
N GLY A 65 -3.56 -6.78 7.33
CA GLY A 65 -4.80 -6.13 7.76
C GLY A 65 -6.08 -6.67 7.14
N THR A 66 -7.18 -5.96 7.36
CA THR A 66 -8.48 -6.22 6.73
C THR A 66 -8.89 -5.02 5.89
N LEU A 67 -9.38 -5.27 4.68
CA LEU A 67 -10.04 -4.27 3.85
C LEU A 67 -11.57 -4.38 4.02
N TRP A 68 -12.21 -3.24 4.27
CA TRP A 68 -13.65 -3.14 4.42
C TRP A 68 -14.23 -2.28 3.31
N ARG A 69 -15.35 -2.71 2.73
CA ARG A 69 -16.24 -1.80 2.01
C ARG A 69 -17.19 -1.16 3.02
N ALA A 70 -17.22 0.17 3.05
CA ALA A 70 -17.93 0.91 4.07
C ALA A 70 -18.78 2.04 3.48
N LYS A 71 -19.97 2.24 4.03
CA LYS A 71 -20.84 3.37 3.70
C LYS A 71 -20.63 4.49 4.69
N ILE A 72 -20.50 5.70 4.18
CA ILE A 72 -20.33 6.89 5.01
C ILE A 72 -21.68 7.24 5.66
N VAL A 73 -21.72 7.17 6.98
CA VAL A 73 -22.87 7.60 7.79
C VAL A 73 -22.73 9.08 8.12
N GLU A 74 -21.54 9.49 8.59
CA GLU A 74 -21.28 10.88 8.97
C GLU A 74 -19.87 11.32 8.61
N ALA A 75 -19.80 12.39 7.80
CA ALA A 75 -18.57 13.05 7.43
C ALA A 75 -18.08 14.02 8.53
N ALA A 76 -16.77 14.14 8.68
CA ALA A 76 -16.18 15.22 9.48
C ALA A 76 -16.40 16.55 8.74
N THR A 77 -16.85 17.57 9.47
CA THR A 77 -17.03 18.93 8.94
C THR A 77 -15.70 19.66 8.80
N VAL A 78 -15.69 20.84 8.19
CA VAL A 78 -14.48 21.69 8.14
C VAL A 78 -14.06 22.11 9.55
N ASP A 79 -15.02 22.42 10.42
CA ASP A 79 -14.73 22.83 11.80
C ASP A 79 -14.14 21.68 12.62
N ASP A 80 -14.65 20.45 12.46
CA ASP A 80 -14.08 19.24 13.08
C ASP A 80 -12.59 19.07 12.72
N GLN A 81 -12.19 19.49 11.51
CA GLN A 81 -10.87 19.24 10.94
C GLN A 81 -9.89 20.42 11.08
N ARG A 82 -10.37 21.60 11.49
CA ARG A 82 -9.56 22.82 11.59
C ARG A 82 -8.33 22.65 12.49
N SER A 83 -8.46 21.89 13.58
CA SER A 83 -7.38 21.61 14.52
C SER A 83 -6.23 20.77 13.95
N ARG A 84 -6.38 20.23 12.73
CA ARG A 84 -5.40 19.35 12.06
C ARG A 84 -5.05 19.82 10.64
N GLY A 85 -5.00 21.13 10.44
CA GLY A 85 -4.62 21.72 9.15
C GLY A 85 -5.76 21.78 8.12
N GLY A 86 -7.00 21.49 8.54
CA GLY A 86 -8.17 21.57 7.68
C GLY A 86 -8.54 20.27 6.97
N PRO A 87 -9.50 20.33 6.01
CA PRO A 87 -9.91 19.17 5.23
C PRO A 87 -8.76 18.64 4.36
N PRO A 88 -8.80 17.36 3.93
CA PRO A 88 -7.90 16.84 2.92
C PRO A 88 -7.88 17.74 1.68
N LEU A 89 -6.74 17.77 0.99
CA LEU A 89 -6.59 18.53 -0.25
C LEU A 89 -7.57 18.01 -1.31
N PRO A 90 -8.02 18.84 -2.27
CA PRO A 90 -9.04 18.43 -3.24
C PRO A 90 -8.67 17.19 -4.08
N TYR A 91 -7.38 16.92 -4.25
CA TYR A 91 -6.86 15.76 -4.97
C TYR A 91 -6.64 14.53 -4.07
N ALA A 92 -6.82 14.67 -2.75
CA ALA A 92 -6.75 13.53 -1.83
C ALA A 92 -7.96 12.64 -2.10
N ARG A 93 -7.70 11.43 -2.61
CA ARG A 93 -8.73 10.41 -2.91
C ARG A 93 -9.26 9.69 -1.67
N TYR A 94 -9.09 10.32 -0.51
CA TYR A 94 -9.58 9.85 0.76
C TYR A 94 -10.30 10.97 1.49
N THR A 95 -11.11 10.54 2.45
CA THR A 95 -11.91 11.46 3.23
C THR A 95 -11.93 11.05 4.70
N ARG A 96 -11.95 12.05 5.60
CA ARG A 96 -11.99 11.84 7.05
C ARG A 96 -13.44 11.77 7.53
N ARG A 97 -13.77 10.75 8.32
CA ARG A 97 -15.14 10.43 8.75
C ARG A 97 -15.26 10.25 10.26
N ILE A 98 -16.46 10.60 10.75
CA ILE A 98 -16.86 10.42 12.15
C ILE A 98 -17.44 9.01 12.33
N SER A 99 -18.27 8.56 11.39
CA SER A 99 -18.82 7.22 11.43
C SER A 99 -19.06 6.63 10.05
N VAL A 100 -18.93 5.31 9.98
CA VAL A 100 -19.17 4.50 8.80
C VAL A 100 -19.98 3.26 9.18
N GLU A 101 -20.80 2.79 8.27
CA GLU A 101 -21.45 1.48 8.33
C GLU A 101 -20.58 0.49 7.55
N ILE A 102 -20.15 -0.58 8.19
CA ILE A 102 -19.37 -1.65 7.56
C ILE A 102 -20.34 -2.50 6.75
N LEU A 103 -20.13 -2.58 5.45
CA LEU A 103 -21.01 -3.35 4.57
C LEU A 103 -20.56 -4.79 4.52
N GLU A 104 -19.31 -5.00 4.10
CA GLU A 104 -18.72 -6.31 3.94
C GLU A 104 -17.20 -6.24 3.97
N ARG A 105 -16.57 -7.40 4.15
CA ARG A 105 -15.14 -7.56 3.96
C ARG A 105 -14.86 -7.61 2.46
N GLU A 106 -13.88 -6.83 2.02
CA GLU A 106 -13.41 -6.82 0.64
C GLU A 106 -12.16 -7.69 0.48
N ASP A 107 -11.92 -8.18 -0.74
CA ASP A 107 -10.68 -8.90 -1.04
C ASP A 107 -9.46 -7.97 -0.97
N LEU A 108 -8.41 -8.41 -0.28
CA LEU A 108 -7.16 -7.64 -0.18
C LEU A 108 -6.48 -7.48 -1.54
N SER A 109 -6.72 -8.37 -2.50
CA SER A 109 -6.12 -8.24 -3.84
C SER A 109 -6.54 -6.95 -4.55
N ALA A 110 -7.70 -6.39 -4.19
CA ALA A 110 -8.16 -5.14 -4.76
C ALA A 110 -7.19 -3.96 -4.52
N LEU A 111 -6.36 -4.04 -3.48
CA LEU A 111 -5.32 -3.03 -3.17
C LEU A 111 -4.24 -2.94 -4.25
N PHE A 112 -4.01 -4.01 -5.02
CA PHE A 112 -2.85 -4.16 -5.89
C PHE A 112 -3.19 -4.19 -7.38
N GLY A 113 -4.45 -3.86 -7.73
CA GLY A 113 -4.92 -3.86 -9.11
C GLY A 113 -5.40 -5.23 -9.60
N GLU A 114 -5.47 -5.38 -10.92
CA GLU A 114 -6.10 -6.54 -11.59
C GLU A 114 -5.45 -7.88 -11.23
N HIS A 115 -4.13 -7.91 -11.06
CA HIS A 115 -3.37 -9.12 -10.73
C HIS A 115 -2.99 -9.19 -9.24
N GLY A 116 -3.76 -8.52 -8.38
CA GLY A 116 -3.39 -8.38 -6.97
C GLY A 116 -3.30 -9.67 -6.16
N GLN A 117 -3.97 -10.75 -6.60
CA GLN A 117 -3.81 -12.08 -5.99
C GLN A 117 -2.36 -12.59 -6.12
N ALA A 118 -1.70 -12.30 -7.25
CA ALA A 118 -0.32 -12.71 -7.43
C ALA A 118 0.63 -11.89 -6.54
N VAL A 119 0.33 -10.61 -6.30
CA VAL A 119 1.06 -9.78 -5.33
C VAL A 119 0.90 -10.33 -3.91
N LEU A 120 -0.30 -10.78 -3.52
CA LEU A 120 -0.53 -11.44 -2.23
C LEU A 120 0.32 -12.71 -2.07
N MET A 121 0.46 -13.54 -3.12
CA MET A 121 1.33 -14.72 -3.07
C MET A 121 2.80 -14.35 -2.80
N VAL A 122 3.28 -13.24 -3.40
CA VAL A 122 4.64 -12.74 -3.16
C VAL A 122 4.79 -12.22 -1.73
N LEU A 123 3.78 -11.51 -1.20
CA LEU A 123 3.76 -11.04 0.19
C LEU A 123 3.77 -12.19 1.20
N ASP A 124 2.98 -13.24 0.97
CA ASP A 124 2.97 -14.45 1.81
C ASP A 124 4.34 -15.11 1.81
N ARG A 125 5.00 -15.17 0.64
CA ARG A 125 6.36 -15.69 0.52
C ARG A 125 7.37 -14.83 1.27
N ALA A 126 7.29 -13.50 1.14
CA ALA A 126 8.13 -12.54 1.83
C ALA A 126 8.03 -12.71 3.36
N ALA A 127 6.80 -12.82 3.88
CA ALA A 127 6.53 -12.99 5.30
C ALA A 127 7.05 -14.33 5.85
N ALA A 128 7.12 -15.36 5.02
CA ALA A 128 7.56 -16.70 5.39
C ALA A 128 9.07 -16.96 5.18
N LEU A 129 9.83 -16.00 4.64
CA LEU A 129 11.25 -16.19 4.33
C LEU A 129 12.05 -16.69 5.53
N THR A 130 12.87 -17.71 5.34
CA THR A 130 13.88 -18.12 6.33
C THR A 130 15.25 -17.56 5.97
N ARG A 131 16.18 -17.52 6.93
CA ARG A 131 17.57 -17.12 6.67
C ARG A 131 18.20 -17.95 5.55
N ASP A 132 18.01 -19.28 5.57
CA ASP A 132 18.53 -20.17 4.52
C ASP A 132 17.92 -19.92 3.13
N GLN A 133 16.68 -19.44 3.07
CA GLN A 133 16.06 -19.03 1.81
C GLN A 133 16.64 -17.69 1.36
N ALA A 134 16.81 -16.73 2.28
CA ALA A 134 17.43 -15.45 1.97
C ALA A 134 18.85 -15.62 1.41
N ILE A 135 19.64 -16.57 1.93
CA ILE A 135 20.99 -16.87 1.41
C ILE A 135 20.96 -17.45 -0.02
N ARG A 136 19.94 -18.26 -0.36
CA ARG A 136 19.89 -19.00 -1.63
C ARG A 136 19.25 -18.21 -2.77
N LEU A 137 18.23 -17.43 -2.48
CA LEU A 137 17.45 -16.69 -3.49
C LEU A 137 18.31 -15.77 -4.37
N PRO A 138 19.26 -14.97 -3.84
CA PRO A 138 20.09 -14.10 -4.66
C PRO A 138 20.86 -14.84 -5.75
N SER A 139 21.37 -16.05 -5.46
CA SER A 139 22.10 -16.86 -6.43
C SER A 139 21.23 -17.42 -7.56
N ALA A 140 19.91 -17.40 -7.40
CA ALA A 140 18.95 -17.82 -8.43
C ALA A 140 18.41 -16.63 -9.25
N ARG A 141 18.75 -15.38 -8.88
CA ARG A 141 18.35 -14.18 -9.63
C ARG A 141 19.10 -14.15 -10.97
N HIS A 142 18.39 -13.88 -12.05
CA HIS A 142 19.02 -13.72 -13.37
C HIS A 142 19.92 -12.47 -13.38
N PRO A 143 21.12 -12.51 -14.00
CA PRO A 143 22.01 -11.35 -14.06
C PRO A 143 21.36 -10.13 -14.73
N ASP A 144 20.49 -10.35 -15.72
CA ASP A 144 19.79 -9.27 -16.45
C ASP A 144 18.49 -8.80 -15.78
N ALA A 145 18.17 -9.28 -14.58
CA ALA A 145 16.95 -8.87 -13.85
C ALA A 145 16.88 -7.36 -13.58
N PRO A 146 17.97 -6.65 -13.20
CA PRO A 146 17.96 -5.19 -13.09
C PRO A 146 17.45 -4.48 -14.35
N ASP A 147 17.96 -4.87 -15.51
CA ASP A 147 17.60 -4.23 -16.78
C ASP A 147 16.16 -4.58 -17.18
N ALA A 148 15.71 -5.81 -16.93
CA ALA A 148 14.32 -6.21 -17.17
C ALA A 148 13.34 -5.47 -16.24
N TYR A 149 13.74 -5.21 -14.99
CA TYR A 149 12.99 -4.44 -14.02
C TYR A 149 12.84 -2.99 -14.49
N ASP A 150 13.96 -2.32 -14.81
CA ASP A 150 13.97 -0.96 -15.34
C ASP A 150 13.08 -0.81 -16.58
N ARG A 151 13.25 -1.68 -17.59
CA ARG A 151 12.41 -1.66 -18.81
C ARG A 151 10.92 -1.79 -18.49
N THR A 152 10.56 -2.72 -17.60
CA THR A 152 9.16 -2.96 -17.22
C THR A 152 8.57 -1.75 -16.51
N PHE A 153 9.30 -1.20 -15.54
CA PHE A 153 8.86 -0.02 -14.79
C PHE A 153 8.70 1.19 -15.71
N ARG A 154 9.62 1.40 -16.67
CA ARG A 154 9.50 2.45 -17.69
C ARG A 154 8.31 2.26 -18.60
N ARG A 155 7.99 1.03 -19.04
CA ARG A 155 6.81 0.79 -19.89
C ARG A 155 5.53 1.23 -19.19
N TRP A 156 5.39 0.89 -17.91
CA TRP A 156 4.28 1.38 -17.09
C TRP A 156 4.33 2.91 -16.92
N GLY A 157 5.46 3.45 -16.48
CA GLY A 157 5.59 4.88 -16.24
C GLY A 157 5.38 5.74 -17.48
N ASN A 158 5.75 5.27 -18.66
CA ASN A 158 5.46 5.94 -19.93
C ASN A 158 3.97 5.84 -20.31
N ALA A 159 3.31 4.71 -20.05
CA ALA A 159 1.88 4.56 -20.27
C ALA A 159 1.05 5.49 -19.37
N GLU A 160 1.53 5.76 -18.16
CA GLU A 160 0.92 6.70 -17.20
C GLU A 160 1.37 8.17 -17.39
N GLY A 161 2.31 8.45 -18.30
CA GLY A 161 2.88 9.80 -18.50
C GLY A 161 3.73 10.31 -17.32
N ILE A 162 4.31 9.40 -16.53
CA ILE A 162 5.11 9.69 -15.33
C ILE A 162 6.61 9.75 -15.64
N CYS A 163 7.10 8.84 -16.50
CA CYS A 163 8.54 8.69 -16.77
C CYS A 163 9.06 9.56 -17.93
N GLU A 164 8.28 10.53 -18.40
CA GLU A 164 8.75 11.45 -19.45
C GLU A 164 9.95 12.27 -18.94
N GLY A 165 11.13 12.04 -19.51
CA GLY A 165 12.37 12.72 -19.11
C GLY A 165 13.07 12.14 -17.87
N TYR A 166 12.68 10.96 -17.39
CA TYR A 166 13.43 10.24 -16.35
C TYR A 166 14.57 9.42 -16.97
N ASP A 167 15.82 9.82 -16.77
CA ASP A 167 17.00 9.12 -17.31
C ASP A 167 17.72 8.21 -16.29
N GLU A 168 17.32 8.25 -15.02
CA GLU A 168 17.91 7.42 -13.95
C GLU A 168 17.44 5.97 -14.01
N ASN A 169 18.30 5.02 -13.65
CA ASN A 169 17.97 3.59 -13.58
C ASN A 169 16.85 3.35 -12.55
N LEU A 170 15.79 2.66 -12.97
CA LEU A 170 14.62 2.35 -12.15
C LEU A 170 14.67 0.95 -11.49
N ASP A 171 15.77 0.20 -11.61
CA ASP A 171 15.98 -1.04 -10.84
C ASP A 171 15.76 -0.80 -9.34
N GLY A 172 14.99 -1.68 -8.70
CA GLY A 172 14.63 -1.58 -7.29
C GLY A 172 13.70 -0.41 -6.92
N THR A 173 13.25 0.41 -7.88
CA THR A 173 12.30 1.49 -7.60
C THR A 173 10.99 0.91 -7.09
N LEU A 174 10.57 1.36 -5.91
CA LEU A 174 9.32 0.91 -5.28
C LEU A 174 8.13 1.79 -5.72
N LYS A 175 8.39 3.08 -5.97
CA LYS A 175 7.38 4.09 -6.28
C LYS A 175 8.00 5.33 -6.95
N ILE A 176 7.31 5.93 -7.91
CA ILE A 176 7.65 7.24 -8.49
C ILE A 176 6.58 8.29 -8.13
N GLY A 177 7.05 9.38 -7.53
CA GLY A 177 6.23 10.55 -7.21
C GLY A 177 5.15 10.33 -6.13
N SER A 178 4.35 11.37 -5.92
CA SER A 178 3.27 11.39 -4.93
C SER A 178 1.90 10.97 -5.50
N MET A 179 1.89 10.31 -6.67
CA MET A 179 0.66 9.95 -7.38
C MET A 179 -0.03 8.74 -6.72
N PRO A 180 -1.37 8.61 -6.86
CA PRO A 180 -2.14 7.53 -6.24
C PRO A 180 -1.66 6.13 -6.65
N ALA A 181 -1.41 5.92 -7.95
CA ALA A 181 -0.74 4.72 -8.46
C ALA A 181 0.75 5.00 -8.53
N GLY A 182 1.44 4.88 -7.41
CA GLY A 182 2.88 5.15 -7.32
C GLY A 182 3.76 4.15 -8.07
N SER A 183 3.20 2.99 -8.42
CA SER A 183 3.88 1.90 -9.12
C SER A 183 2.89 1.11 -9.97
N PRO A 184 3.36 0.20 -10.83
CA PRO A 184 2.50 -0.68 -11.64
C PRO A 184 1.55 -1.56 -10.82
N ILE A 185 1.83 -1.73 -9.53
CA ILE A 185 1.05 -2.56 -8.59
C ILE A 185 0.63 -1.77 -7.33
N ASN A 186 0.38 -0.46 -7.49
CA ASN A 186 0.05 0.48 -6.41
C ASN A 186 1.12 0.47 -5.29
N GLU A 187 0.75 0.15 -4.05
CA GLU A 187 1.69 0.03 -2.91
C GLU A 187 2.34 -1.37 -2.80
N GLY A 188 2.14 -2.26 -3.79
CA GLY A 188 2.60 -3.64 -3.73
C GLY A 188 4.12 -3.78 -3.57
N LEU A 189 4.93 -3.04 -4.34
CA LEU A 189 6.39 -3.09 -4.23
C LEU A 189 6.88 -2.54 -2.89
N SER A 190 6.32 -1.41 -2.43
CA SER A 190 6.57 -0.86 -1.10
C SER A 190 6.30 -1.89 0.01
N LEU A 191 5.16 -2.59 -0.09
CA LEU A 191 4.78 -3.59 0.90
C LEU A 191 5.62 -4.86 0.85
N ILE A 192 6.05 -5.31 -0.33
CA ILE A 192 6.98 -6.43 -0.46
C ILE A 192 8.28 -6.09 0.26
N HIS A 193 8.86 -4.92 -0.05
CA HIS A 193 10.08 -4.44 0.61
C HIS A 193 9.89 -4.36 2.14
N LEU A 194 8.84 -3.71 2.62
CA LEU A 194 8.54 -3.58 4.05
C LEU A 194 8.38 -4.94 4.74
N THR A 195 7.73 -5.90 4.07
CA THR A 195 7.52 -7.25 4.59
C THR A 195 8.84 -8.00 4.73
N VAL A 196 9.71 -7.93 3.72
CA VAL A 196 11.07 -8.51 3.80
C VAL A 196 11.86 -7.84 4.92
N PHE A 197 11.78 -6.52 5.02
CA PHE A 197 12.50 -5.75 6.04
C PHE A 197 12.12 -6.17 7.47
N HIS A 198 10.82 -6.23 7.77
CA HIS A 198 10.33 -6.72 9.06
C HIS A 198 10.69 -8.19 9.30
N ARG A 199 10.63 -9.01 8.27
CA ARG A 199 10.97 -10.43 8.38
C ARG A 199 12.45 -10.61 8.69
N ALA A 200 13.33 -9.89 8.00
CA ALA A 200 14.76 -9.90 8.21
C ALA A 200 15.11 -9.53 9.66
N LYS A 201 14.53 -8.42 10.17
CA LYS A 201 14.70 -8.03 11.58
C LYS A 201 14.18 -9.06 12.57
N THR A 202 13.07 -9.74 12.25
CA THR A 202 12.51 -10.78 13.11
C THR A 202 13.44 -11.99 13.20
N VAL A 203 14.13 -12.33 12.11
CA VAL A 203 14.99 -13.53 12.02
C VAL A 203 16.42 -13.25 12.49
N ASP A 204 17.00 -12.11 12.08
CA ASP A 204 18.42 -11.80 12.25
C ASP A 204 18.69 -10.57 13.14
N GLY A 205 17.64 -9.90 13.63
CA GLY A 205 17.77 -8.73 14.50
C GLY A 205 18.52 -7.59 13.83
N ALA A 206 19.43 -6.96 14.59
CA ALA A 206 20.24 -5.83 14.10
C ALA A 206 21.24 -6.21 12.99
N ASN A 207 21.50 -7.50 12.75
CA ASN A 207 22.38 -7.93 11.66
C ASN A 207 21.69 -7.93 10.28
N ALA A 208 20.37 -7.73 10.26
CA ALA A 208 19.60 -7.67 9.02
C ALA A 208 19.76 -6.35 8.27
N THR A 209 20.20 -5.30 8.96
CA THR A 209 20.20 -3.94 8.44
C THR A 209 21.49 -3.20 8.74
N SER A 210 21.74 -2.12 7.99
CA SER A 210 22.77 -1.12 8.28
C SER A 210 22.16 0.27 8.21
N ILE A 211 22.74 1.22 8.94
CA ILE A 211 22.40 2.63 8.81
C ILE A 211 23.39 3.27 7.84
N ASP A 212 22.87 3.96 6.85
CA ASP A 212 23.67 4.66 5.85
C ASP A 212 24.19 6.01 6.40
N LYS A 213 24.76 6.85 5.52
CA LYS A 213 25.31 8.16 5.94
C LYS A 213 24.24 9.21 6.23
N GLU A 214 23.05 9.02 5.67
CA GLU A 214 21.91 9.94 5.80
C GLU A 214 21.04 9.57 7.01
N GLY A 215 21.32 8.41 7.63
CA GLY A 215 20.60 7.90 8.80
C GLY A 215 19.47 6.95 8.42
N ASP A 216 19.34 6.61 7.14
CA ASP A 216 18.36 5.67 6.64
C ASP A 216 18.82 4.24 6.88
N GLU A 217 17.86 3.38 7.19
CA GLU A 217 18.11 1.99 7.53
C GLU A 217 17.82 1.10 6.33
N ASP A 218 18.86 0.43 5.82
CA ASP A 218 18.79 -0.42 4.65
C ASP A 218 18.98 -1.90 5.00
N LEU A 219 18.40 -2.78 4.19
CA LEU A 219 18.69 -4.21 4.27
C LEU A 219 20.13 -4.48 3.82
N VAL A 220 20.80 -5.41 4.50
CA VAL A 220 22.09 -5.95 4.05
C VAL A 220 21.94 -7.39 3.56
N GLU A 221 22.95 -7.90 2.87
CA GLU A 221 22.97 -9.30 2.46
C GLU A 221 22.87 -10.24 3.68
N PRO A 222 22.09 -11.33 3.60
CA PRO A 222 21.46 -11.87 2.39
C PRO A 222 20.05 -11.31 2.07
N TRP A 223 19.52 -10.42 2.91
CA TRP A 223 18.13 -9.95 2.82
C TRP A 223 17.91 -8.94 1.69
N ALA A 224 18.91 -8.12 1.38
CA ALA A 224 18.88 -7.19 0.26
C ALA A 224 18.64 -7.93 -1.07
N GLY A 225 19.49 -8.91 -1.41
CA GLY A 225 19.33 -9.71 -2.61
C GLY A 225 18.03 -10.53 -2.64
N ALA A 226 17.59 -11.07 -1.49
CA ALA A 226 16.30 -11.76 -1.41
C ALA A 226 15.12 -10.81 -1.64
N GLY A 227 15.19 -9.59 -1.11
CA GLY A 227 14.22 -8.53 -1.34
C GLY A 227 14.13 -8.14 -2.81
N ALA A 228 15.28 -7.94 -3.47
CA ALA A 228 15.33 -7.63 -4.91
C ALA A 228 14.64 -8.73 -5.75
N MET A 229 14.93 -10.01 -5.48
CA MET A 229 14.30 -11.12 -6.18
C MET A 229 12.77 -11.16 -5.99
N LEU A 230 12.28 -10.87 -4.77
CA LEU A 230 10.84 -10.79 -4.51
C LEU A 230 10.18 -9.57 -5.18
N LEU A 231 10.90 -8.45 -5.33
CA LEU A 231 10.43 -7.30 -6.09
C LEU A 231 10.33 -7.63 -7.58
N ASP A 232 11.32 -8.33 -8.15
CA ASP A 232 11.28 -8.81 -9.54
C ASP A 232 10.02 -9.67 -9.77
N ALA A 233 9.76 -10.62 -8.88
CA ALA A 233 8.58 -11.48 -8.96
C ALA A 233 7.27 -10.70 -8.77
N GLY A 234 7.23 -9.76 -7.83
CA GLY A 234 6.09 -8.89 -7.59
C GLY A 234 5.73 -8.06 -8.82
N LEU A 235 6.73 -7.48 -9.48
CA LEU A 235 6.55 -6.71 -10.71
C LEU A 235 6.07 -7.60 -11.86
N ALA A 236 6.74 -8.73 -12.10
CA ALA A 236 6.43 -9.63 -13.21
C ALA A 236 5.03 -10.26 -13.11
N LEU A 237 4.61 -10.62 -11.90
CA LEU A 237 3.32 -11.29 -11.66
C LEU A 237 2.17 -10.31 -11.44
N GLY A 238 2.44 -9.16 -10.80
CA GLY A 238 1.42 -8.18 -10.47
C GLY A 238 1.13 -7.18 -11.59
N ALA A 239 2.04 -7.03 -12.56
CA ALA A 239 1.90 -6.09 -13.67
C ALA A 239 2.19 -6.70 -15.06
N PRO A 240 1.66 -7.89 -15.39
CA PRO A 240 2.01 -8.62 -16.62
C PRO A 240 1.74 -7.82 -17.91
N ASN A 241 0.81 -6.87 -17.89
CA ASN A 241 0.52 -6.00 -19.03
C ASN A 241 1.70 -5.11 -19.45
N PHE A 242 2.70 -4.92 -18.58
CA PHE A 242 3.89 -4.12 -18.85
C PHE A 242 5.17 -4.97 -18.99
N VAL A 243 5.05 -6.29 -18.85
CA VAL A 243 6.16 -7.23 -18.83
C VAL A 243 6.13 -8.03 -20.13
N THR A 244 7.20 -8.00 -20.91
CA THR A 244 7.31 -8.87 -22.10
C THR A 244 7.52 -10.32 -21.68
N ALA A 245 7.29 -11.28 -22.57
CA ALA A 245 7.55 -12.70 -22.27
C ALA A 245 9.02 -12.94 -21.85
N GLU A 246 9.97 -12.30 -22.54
CA GLU A 246 11.40 -12.39 -22.21
C GLU A 246 11.72 -11.78 -20.84
N ASP A 247 11.27 -10.53 -20.58
CA ASP A 247 11.48 -9.89 -19.27
C ASP A 247 10.81 -10.70 -18.15
N ARG A 248 9.66 -11.31 -18.41
CA ARG A 248 8.96 -12.16 -17.43
C ARG A 248 9.81 -13.37 -17.05
N ASP A 249 10.39 -14.06 -18.02
CA ASP A 249 11.23 -15.23 -17.77
C ASP A 249 12.51 -14.85 -17.01
N ILE A 250 13.09 -13.68 -17.32
CA ILE A 250 14.23 -13.11 -16.60
C ILE A 250 13.87 -12.79 -15.14
N LEU A 251 12.80 -12.04 -14.91
CA LEU A 251 12.37 -11.60 -13.57
C LEU A 251 11.91 -12.76 -12.69
N LEU A 252 11.40 -13.84 -13.29
CA LEU A 252 10.93 -15.03 -12.58
C LEU A 252 11.94 -16.18 -12.51
N ALA A 253 13.17 -16.01 -13.01
CA ALA A 253 14.16 -17.08 -13.06
C ALA A 253 14.42 -17.76 -11.71
N GLY A 254 14.40 -16.99 -10.61
CA GLY A 254 14.56 -17.48 -9.24
C GLY A 254 13.26 -17.75 -8.49
N TRP A 255 12.10 -17.50 -9.12
CA TRP A 255 10.80 -17.65 -8.49
C TRP A 255 10.37 -19.13 -8.51
N PRO A 256 10.00 -19.73 -7.36
CA PRO A 256 9.51 -21.11 -7.36
C PRO A 256 8.18 -21.21 -8.13
N ALA A 257 8.11 -22.18 -9.04
CA ALA A 257 6.89 -22.52 -9.78
C ALA A 257 5.77 -23.04 -8.85
#